data_AF-A0A6M0GEU1-F1
#
_entry.id   AF-A0A6M0GEU1-F1
#
_cell.length_a   1.000
_cell.length_b   1.000
_cell.length_c   1.000
_cell.angle_alpha   90.00
_cell.angle_beta   90.00
_cell.angle_gamma   90.00
#
_symmetry.space_group_name_H-M   'P 1'
#
loop_
_entity.id
_entity.type
_entity.pdbx_description
1 polymer ?
#
loop_
_entity_poly.entity_id
_entity_poly.type
_entity_poly.pdbx_seq_one_letter_code
_entity_poly.pdbx_strand_id
1 'polypeptide(L)'
;MLTLTYEYKLIPDKQQISVIEQTLKVCRSVWNYALRERKDWLKSRKSPVNACSLEQEYIIPCDVPYPNYHNQAKALTKAKKTNELLKSVNAQVLQQVLRNLDRAFADMQSKKLGFPRFKNK
;
A
#
# COMPACT_ATOMS: atom_id res chain seq x y z
N MET A 1 9.74 -30.84 32.15
CA MET A 1 9.77 -29.37 32.27
C MET A 1 8.42 -28.86 31.81
N LEU A 2 7.61 -28.29 32.71
CA LEU A 2 6.26 -27.79 32.36
C LEU A 2 6.39 -26.38 31.78
N THR A 3 6.10 -26.23 30.50
CA THR A 3 5.95 -24.91 29.85
C THR A 3 4.53 -24.41 30.09
N LEU A 4 4.38 -23.40 30.96
CA LEU A 4 3.11 -22.72 31.18
C LEU A 4 2.94 -21.62 30.13
N THR A 5 1.86 -21.68 29.37
CA THR A 5 1.46 -20.63 28.42
C THR A 5 0.30 -19.85 29.01
N TYR A 6 0.47 -18.52 29.12
CA TYR A 6 -0.56 -17.61 29.63
C TYR A 6 -1.20 -16.83 28.48
N GLU A 7 -2.51 -16.64 28.56
CA GLU A 7 -3.27 -15.80 27.64
C GLU A 7 -3.78 -14.57 28.37
N TYR A 8 -3.54 -13.39 27.80
CA TYR A 8 -3.98 -12.11 28.34
C TYR A 8 -4.78 -11.32 27.31
N LYS A 9 -5.84 -10.67 27.77
CA LYS A 9 -6.62 -9.75 26.94
C LYS A 9 -5.97 -8.37 26.95
N LEU A 10 -5.70 -7.83 25.77
CA LEU A 10 -5.27 -6.44 25.64
C LEU A 10 -6.48 -5.51 25.84
N ILE A 11 -6.42 -4.64 26.85
CA ILE A 11 -7.42 -3.60 27.10
C ILE A 11 -6.71 -2.25 27.01
N PRO A 12 -6.75 -1.59 25.83
CA PRO A 12 -6.03 -0.34 25.65
C PRO A 12 -6.72 0.83 26.32
N ASP A 13 -5.95 1.78 26.82
CA ASP A 13 -6.48 3.07 27.29
C ASP A 13 -6.87 3.99 26.11
N LYS A 14 -7.51 5.12 26.42
CA LYS A 14 -7.98 6.08 25.41
C LYS A 14 -6.85 6.65 24.53
N GLN A 15 -5.66 6.87 25.10
CA GLN A 15 -4.51 7.39 24.35
C GLN A 15 -3.96 6.31 23.42
N GLN A 16 -3.84 5.08 23.89
CA GLN A 16 -3.41 3.93 23.09
C GLN A 16 -4.36 3.66 21.92
N ILE A 17 -5.68 3.72 22.14
CA ILE A 17 -6.68 3.60 21.06
C ILE A 17 -6.43 4.65 19.99
N SER A 18 -6.24 5.92 20.38
CA SER A 18 -5.98 7.01 19.43
C SER A 18 -4.72 6.76 18.59
N VAL A 19 -3.63 6.29 19.21
CA VAL A 19 -2.39 5.94 18.51
C VAL A 19 -2.59 4.79 17.54
N ILE A 20 -3.34 3.75 17.93
CA ILE A 20 -3.65 2.60 17.07
C ILE A 20 -4.47 3.05 15.87
N GLU A 21 -5.54 3.81 16.08
CA GLU A 21 -6.40 4.31 15.01
C GLU A 21 -5.63 5.21 14.02
N GLN A 22 -4.79 6.11 14.53
CA GLN A 22 -3.94 6.95 13.70
C GLN A 22 -2.96 6.10 12.88
N THR A 23 -2.36 5.07 13.49
CA THR A 23 -1.47 4.14 12.81
C THR A 23 -2.19 3.41 11.66
N LEU A 24 -3.39 2.89 11.93
CA LEU A 24 -4.21 2.21 10.92
C LEU A 24 -4.62 3.15 9.79
N LYS A 25 -4.95 4.41 10.10
CA LYS A 25 -5.30 5.44 9.11
C LYS A 25 -4.14 5.74 8.16
N VAL A 26 -2.92 5.88 8.69
CA VAL A 26 -1.72 6.09 7.87
C VAL A 26 -1.38 4.84 7.05
N CYS A 27 -1.50 3.65 7.63
CA CYS A 27 -1.31 2.40 6.87
C CYS A 27 -2.29 2.29 5.69
N ARG A 28 -3.55 2.67 5.91
CA ARG A 28 -4.59 2.71 4.88
C ARG A 28 -4.24 3.68 3.74
N SER A 29 -3.75 4.88 4.06
CA SER A 29 -3.37 5.85 3.04
C SER A 29 -2.19 5.36 2.20
N VAL A 30 -1.18 4.74 2.82
CA VAL A 30 -0.04 4.13 2.11
C VAL A 30 -0.49 3.01 1.18
N TRP A 31 -1.37 2.11 1.64
CA TRP A 31 -1.94 1.06 0.80
C TRP A 31 -2.67 1.64 -0.42
N ASN A 32 -3.58 2.60 -0.18
CA ASN A 32 -4.41 3.15 -1.24
C ASN A 32 -3.57 3.94 -2.26
N TYR A 33 -2.58 4.70 -1.81
CA TYR A 33 -1.66 5.41 -2.69
C TYR A 33 -0.87 4.43 -3.57
N ALA A 34 -0.22 3.44 -2.96
CA ALA A 34 0.60 2.47 -3.68
C ALA A 34 -0.24 1.59 -4.64
N LEU A 35 -1.47 1.25 -4.26
CA LEU A 35 -2.41 0.53 -5.12
C LEU A 35 -2.84 1.38 -6.31
N ARG A 36 -3.10 2.68 -6.10
CA ARG A 36 -3.46 3.61 -7.18
C ARG A 36 -2.33 3.73 -8.18
N GLU A 37 -1.10 3.94 -7.72
CA GLU A 37 0.09 4.04 -8.58
C GLU A 37 0.27 2.80 -9.48
N ARG A 38 0.12 1.59 -8.92
CA ARG A 38 0.16 0.34 -9.71
C ARG A 38 -0.98 0.25 -10.73
N LYS A 39 -2.19 0.63 -10.34
CA LYS A 39 -3.36 0.62 -11.24
C LYS A 39 -3.22 1.64 -12.37
N ASP A 40 -2.72 2.83 -12.08
CA ASP A 40 -2.53 3.90 -13.07
C ASP A 40 -1.43 3.51 -14.07
N TRP A 41 -0.32 2.94 -13.60
CA TRP A 41 0.73 2.41 -14.49
C TRP A 41 0.22 1.31 -15.43
N LEU A 42 -0.66 0.43 -14.93
CA LEU A 42 -1.27 -0.63 -15.75
C LEU A 42 -2.26 -0.06 -16.75
N LYS A 43 -3.07 0.91 -16.35
CA LYS A 43 -4.05 1.56 -17.23
C LYS A 43 -3.39 2.42 -18.29
N SER A 44 -2.29 3.11 -17.99
CA SER A 44 -1.55 3.91 -18.98
C SER A 44 -0.96 3.08 -20.11
N ARG A 45 -0.75 1.77 -19.89
CA ARG A 45 -0.24 0.83 -20.90
C ARG A 45 -1.34 0.02 -21.56
N LYS A 46 -2.59 0.16 -21.10
CA LYS A 46 -3.76 -0.42 -21.73
C LYS A 46 -4.30 0.58 -22.74
N SER A 47 -3.86 0.45 -23.99
CA SER A 47 -4.48 1.15 -25.12
C SER A 47 -5.08 0.12 -26.09
N PRO A 48 -6.29 0.36 -26.61
CA PRO A 48 -6.82 -0.46 -27.70
C PRO A 48 -5.92 -0.33 -28.93
N VAL A 49 -5.68 -1.45 -29.62
CA VAL A 49 -4.75 -1.52 -30.75
C VAL A 49 -5.13 -0.53 -31.88
N ASN A 50 -6.40 -0.16 -31.97
CA ASN A 50 -6.97 0.64 -33.04
C ASN A 50 -7.41 2.06 -32.63
N ALA A 51 -7.17 2.51 -31.39
CA ALA A 51 -7.60 3.85 -30.97
C ALA A 51 -6.77 4.40 -29.80
N CYS A 52 -6.62 5.74 -29.77
CA CYS A 52 -6.12 6.48 -28.62
C CYS A 52 -7.26 7.30 -28.00
N SER A 53 -7.20 7.58 -26.70
CA SER A 53 -8.20 8.41 -26.03
C SER A 53 -7.99 9.88 -26.41
N LEU A 54 -9.07 10.57 -26.77
CA LEU A 54 -9.03 12.01 -27.07
C LEU A 54 -9.39 12.88 -25.86
N GLU A 55 -9.96 12.29 -24.81
CA GLU A 55 -10.47 13.01 -23.64
C GLU A 55 -9.44 13.12 -22.51
N GLN A 56 -8.77 12.01 -22.21
CA GLN A 56 -7.85 11.91 -21.09
C GLN A 56 -6.76 10.89 -21.38
N GLU A 57 -5.53 11.22 -20.98
CA GLU A 57 -4.36 10.36 -21.07
C GLU A 57 -3.54 10.44 -19.78
N TYR A 58 -2.83 9.35 -19.48
CA TYR A 58 -1.95 9.29 -18.32
C TYR A 58 -0.64 10.02 -18.59
N ILE A 59 -0.27 10.97 -17.72
CA ILE A 59 1.04 11.65 -17.76
C ILE A 59 2.10 10.76 -17.10
N ILE A 60 2.40 9.61 -17.71
CA ILE A 60 3.41 8.66 -17.23
C ILE A 60 4.38 8.37 -18.39
N PRO A 61 5.68 8.68 -18.28
CA PRO A 61 6.65 8.38 -19.33
C PRO A 61 6.71 6.89 -19.66
N CYS A 62 6.97 6.56 -20.93
CA CYS A 62 7.02 5.18 -21.42
C CYS A 62 8.07 4.34 -20.66
N ASP A 63 9.23 4.95 -20.41
CA ASP A 63 10.40 4.30 -19.77
C ASP A 63 10.22 4.03 -18.27
N VAL A 64 9.12 4.47 -17.66
CA VAL A 64 8.89 4.27 -16.22
C VAL A 64 8.68 2.78 -15.92
N PRO A 65 9.52 2.16 -15.07
CA PRO A 65 9.36 0.75 -14.72
C PRO A 65 8.11 0.55 -13.86
N TYR A 66 7.63 -0.70 -13.80
CA TYR A 66 6.49 -1.05 -12.94
C TYR A 66 6.76 -0.64 -11.47
N PRO A 67 5.81 0.03 -10.79
CA PRO A 67 5.95 0.44 -9.39
C PRO A 67 5.82 -0.77 -8.44
N ASN A 68 6.83 -1.63 -8.48
CA ASN A 68 6.98 -2.79 -7.59
C ASN A 68 7.30 -2.36 -6.15
N TYR A 69 7.35 -3.34 -5.24
CA TYR A 69 7.66 -3.10 -3.83
C TYR A 69 8.94 -2.26 -3.62
N HIS A 70 10.02 -2.58 -4.34
CA HIS A 70 11.32 -1.91 -4.14
C HIS A 70 11.27 -0.43 -4.52
N ASN A 71 10.64 -0.12 -5.66
CA ASN A 71 10.45 1.27 -6.12
C ASN A 71 9.59 2.06 -5.13
N GLN A 72 8.47 1.47 -4.69
CA GLN A 72 7.54 2.10 -3.76
C GLN A 72 8.14 2.27 -2.36
N ALA A 73 8.92 1.29 -1.87
CA ALA A 73 9.60 1.38 -0.59
C ALA A 73 10.70 2.46 -0.60
N LYS A 74 11.45 2.60 -1.70
CA LYS A 74 12.44 3.68 -1.86
C LYS A 74 11.78 5.06 -1.89
N ALA A 75 10.65 5.19 -2.60
CA ALA A 75 9.86 6.42 -2.62
C ALA A 75 9.28 6.75 -1.23
N LEU A 76 8.77 5.74 -0.51
CA LEU A 76 8.25 5.89 0.85
C LEU A 76 9.32 6.43 1.82
N THR A 77 10.56 5.95 1.75
CA THR A 77 11.66 6.46 2.58
C THR A 77 11.92 7.94 2.33
N LYS A 78 11.83 8.39 1.06
CA LYS A 78 11.96 9.82 0.72
C LYS A 78 10.75 10.61 1.24
N ALA A 79 9.54 10.13 0.98
CA ALA A 79 8.29 10.78 1.39
C ALA A 79 8.16 10.91 2.91
N LYS A 80 8.68 9.95 3.67
CA LYS A 80 8.70 10.02 5.14
C LYS A 80 9.54 11.19 5.65
N LYS A 81 10.54 11.68 4.91
CA LYS A 81 11.34 12.86 5.33
C LYS A 81 10.55 14.16 5.25
N THR A 82 9.61 14.26 4.31
CA THR A 82 8.84 15.49 4.06
C THR A 82 7.46 15.47 4.71
N ASN A 83 6.81 14.30 4.79
CA ASN A 83 5.43 14.19 5.24
C ASN A 83 5.33 13.82 6.74
N GLU A 84 4.77 14.72 7.55
CA GLU A 84 4.60 14.53 9.00
C GLU A 84 3.68 13.36 9.36
N LEU A 85 2.63 13.11 8.58
CA LEU A 85 1.73 11.97 8.80
C LEU A 85 2.49 10.64 8.66
N LEU A 86 3.38 10.54 7.67
CA LEU A 86 4.21 9.35 7.49
C LEU A 86 5.31 9.25 8.55
N LYS A 87 5.79 10.37 9.11
CA LYS A 87 6.75 10.37 10.23
C LYS A 87 6.15 9.76 11.49
N SER A 88 4.87 10.01 11.75
CA SER A 88 4.18 9.57 12.98
C SER A 88 4.16 8.06 13.20
N VAL A 89 4.29 7.24 12.14
CA VAL A 89 4.23 5.77 12.21
C VAL A 89 5.60 5.15 11.95
N ASN A 90 5.92 4.05 12.62
CA ASN A 90 7.17 3.30 12.40
C ASN A 90 7.35 2.88 10.92
N ALA A 91 8.56 3.04 10.38
CA ALA A 91 8.86 2.74 8.98
C ALA A 91 8.64 1.26 8.60
N GLN A 92 8.91 0.33 9.51
CA GLN A 92 8.75 -1.10 9.28
C GLN A 92 7.28 -1.48 9.07
N VAL A 93 6.36 -0.83 9.81
CA VAL A 93 4.91 -1.05 9.65
C VAL A 93 4.47 -0.61 8.24
N LEU A 94 4.93 0.56 7.79
CA LEU A 94 4.59 1.06 6.46
C LEU A 94 5.18 0.20 5.35
N GLN A 95 6.41 -0.31 5.52
CA GLN A 95 7.00 -1.25 4.58
C GLN A 95 6.24 -2.60 4.55
N GLN A 96 5.74 -3.06 5.70
CA GLN A 96 4.93 -4.27 5.77
C GLN A 96 3.61 -4.12 5.00
N VAL A 97 3.00 -2.92 5.04
CA VAL A 97 1.81 -2.62 4.22
C VAL A 97 2.11 -2.78 2.73
N LEU A 98 3.26 -2.29 2.25
CA LEU A 98 3.67 -2.45 0.85
C LEU A 98 3.95 -3.93 0.51
N ARG A 99 4.54 -4.71 1.41
CA ARG A 99 4.72 -6.17 1.22
C ARG A 99 3.39 -6.91 1.14
N ASN A 100 2.43 -6.54 1.97
CA ASN A 100 1.08 -7.12 1.93
C ASN A 100 0.38 -6.78 0.60
N LEU A 101 0.59 -5.58 0.06
CA LEU A 101 0.08 -5.20 -1.25
C LEU A 101 0.72 -6.05 -2.35
N ASP A 102 2.03 -6.27 -2.26
CA ASP A 102 2.76 -7.09 -3.22
C ASP A 102 2.26 -8.55 -3.22
N ARG A 103 2.08 -9.12 -2.03
CA ARG A 103 1.45 -10.44 -1.86
C ARG A 103 0.05 -10.49 -2.46
N ALA A 104 -0.76 -9.44 -2.28
CA ALA A 104 -2.11 -9.40 -2.86
C ALA A 104 -2.10 -9.41 -4.41
N PHE A 105 -1.10 -8.80 -5.04
CA PHE A 105 -0.91 -8.90 -6.50
C PHE A 105 -0.39 -10.28 -6.92
N ALA A 106 0.51 -10.89 -6.14
CA ALA A 106 0.96 -12.26 -6.39
C ALA A 106 -0.19 -13.28 -6.24
N ASP A 107 -1.03 -13.13 -5.21
CA ASP A 107 -2.23 -13.95 -5.00
C ASP A 107 -3.25 -13.75 -6.13
N MET A 108 -3.43 -12.52 -6.63
CA MET A 108 -4.28 -12.24 -7.79
C MET A 108 -3.85 -13.07 -9.01
N GLN A 109 -2.54 -13.13 -9.30
CA GLN A 109 -2.01 -13.89 -10.43
C GLN A 109 -2.05 -15.40 -10.20
N SER A 110 -1.54 -15.86 -9.05
CA SER A 110 -1.40 -17.29 -8.75
C SER A 110 -2.73 -17.99 -8.46
N LYS A 111 -3.65 -17.32 -7.76
CA LYS A 111 -4.95 -17.87 -7.34
C LYS A 111 -6.12 -17.38 -8.21
N LYS A 112 -5.84 -16.65 -9.30
CA LYS A 112 -6.84 -16.07 -10.21
C LYS A 112 -7.90 -15.21 -9.47
N LEU A 113 -7.50 -14.53 -8.39
CA LEU A 113 -8.38 -13.62 -7.66
C LEU A 113 -8.55 -12.30 -8.44
N GLY A 114 -9.55 -11.51 -8.05
CA GLY A 114 -9.73 -10.15 -8.59
C GLY A 114 -8.64 -9.17 -8.14
N PHE A 115 -8.59 -8.01 -8.80
CA PHE A 115 -7.66 -6.93 -8.44
C PHE A 115 -7.79 -6.52 -6.96
N PRO A 116 -6.68 -6.18 -6.28
CA PRO A 116 -6.74 -5.64 -4.94
C PRO A 116 -7.64 -4.40 -4.88
N ARG A 117 -8.43 -4.32 -3.81
CA ARG A 117 -9.38 -3.23 -3.57
C ARG A 117 -8.77 -2.13 -2.71
N PHE A 118 -9.27 -0.92 -2.91
CA PHE A 118 -8.99 0.18 -1.98
C PHE A 118 -9.57 -0.16 -0.61
N LYS A 119 -8.87 0.28 0.43
CA LYS A 119 -9.27 0.10 1.81
C LYS A 119 -10.16 1.29 2.21
N ASN A 120 -11.40 0.98 2.58
CA ASN A 120 -12.40 1.94 3.05
C ASN A 120 -12.26 2.16 4.56
N LYS A 121 -13.00 3.16 5.08
CA LYS A 121 -13.00 3.50 6.51
C LYS A 121 -13.63 2.40 7.34
#